data_AF-A0A349W4Y7-F1
#
_entry.id   AF-A0A349W4Y7-F1
#
_cell.length_a   1.000
_cell.length_b   1.000
_cell.length_c   1.000
_cell.angle_alpha   90.00
_cell.angle_beta   90.00
_cell.angle_gamma   90.00
#
_symmetry.space_group_name_H-M   'P 1'
#
loop_
_entity.id
_entity.type
_entity.pdbx_description
1 polymer ?
#
loop_
_entity_poly.entity_id
_entity_poly.type
_entity_poly.pdbx_seq_one_letter_code
_entity_poly.pdbx_strand_id
1 'polypeptide(L)'
;IATIKIGYADGYDRRFGNGVGKMLVNGFLVSTIGDICMDMCMLDVTDVEVGEEDEVIVYPDIKSAAKAIGTIPYELLTSISQRVKRVYFYE
;
A
#
# COMPACT_ATOMS: atom_id res chain seq x y z
N ILE A 1 -11.18 9.69 5.48
CA ILE A 1 -10.83 8.67 4.46
C ILE A 1 -9.90 9.31 3.46
N ALA A 2 -8.71 8.73 3.24
CA ALA A 2 -7.78 9.17 2.22
C ALA A 2 -7.81 8.20 1.04
N THR A 3 -7.71 8.71 -0.19
CA THR A 3 -7.64 7.89 -1.41
C THR A 3 -6.22 7.90 -1.95
N ILE A 4 -5.64 6.71 -2.11
CA ILE A 4 -4.28 6.53 -2.61
C ILE A 4 -4.34 6.05 -4.06
N LYS A 5 -3.51 6.64 -4.92
CA LYS A 5 -3.39 6.30 -6.34
C LYS A 5 -2.52 5.05 -6.55
N ILE A 6 -2.94 3.95 -5.94
CA ILE A 6 -2.34 2.63 -6.13
C ILE A 6 -3.45 1.58 -6.07
N GLY A 7 -3.41 0.62 -6.99
CA GLY A 7 -4.34 -0.49 -6.97
C GLY A 7 -3.69 -1.80 -7.39
N TYR A 8 -4.54 -2.81 -7.64
CA TYR A 8 -4.04 -4.13 -8.00
C TYR A 8 -3.38 -4.18 -9.37
N ALA A 9 -3.67 -3.24 -10.29
CA ALA A 9 -2.96 -3.17 -11.56
C ALA A 9 -1.53 -2.64 -11.42
N ASP A 10 -1.21 -2.01 -10.28
CA ASP A 10 0.15 -1.57 -9.93
C ASP A 10 0.94 -2.65 -9.20
N GLY A 11 0.27 -3.74 -8.78
CA GLY A 11 0.84 -4.87 -8.06
C GLY A 11 0.47 -4.93 -6.58
N TYR A 12 -0.41 -4.04 -6.09
CA TYR A 12 -0.93 -4.09 -4.73
C TYR A 12 -2.04 -5.14 -4.60
N ASP A 13 -1.76 -6.24 -3.91
CA ASP A 13 -2.62 -7.42 -3.91
C ASP A 13 -4.05 -7.12 -3.37
N ARG A 14 -5.07 -7.66 -4.05
CA ARG A 14 -6.48 -7.44 -3.68
C ARG A 14 -6.82 -7.96 -2.27
N ARG A 15 -6.06 -8.94 -1.77
CA ARG A 15 -6.21 -9.48 -0.41
C ARG A 15 -5.88 -8.46 0.68
N PHE A 16 -5.24 -7.34 0.35
CA PHE A 16 -5.02 -6.24 1.28
C PHE A 16 -6.27 -5.38 1.54
N GLY A 17 -7.42 -5.69 0.94
CA GLY A 17 -8.66 -4.99 1.23
C GLY A 17 -9.16 -5.22 2.68
N ASN A 18 -10.21 -4.49 3.04
CA ASN A 18 -11.02 -4.69 4.24
C ASN A 18 -10.21 -4.71 5.56
N GLY A 19 -9.23 -3.81 5.69
CA GLY A 19 -8.44 -3.65 6.92
C GLY A 19 -7.21 -4.55 7.03
N VAL A 20 -6.98 -5.44 6.05
CA VAL A 20 -5.81 -6.34 6.06
C VAL A 20 -4.54 -5.58 5.70
N GLY A 21 -4.61 -4.72 4.69
CA GLY A 21 -3.51 -3.86 4.26
C GLY A 21 -3.23 -2.77 5.27
N LYS A 22 -1.95 -2.49 5.50
CA LYS A 22 -1.49 -1.38 6.34
C LYS A 22 -0.42 -0.58 5.62
N MET A 23 -0.58 0.73 5.62
CA MET A 23 0.36 1.68 5.02
C MET A 23 0.80 2.70 6.07
N LEU A 24 1.97 3.31 5.88
CA LEU A 24 2.48 4.35 6.77
C LEU A 24 2.25 5.73 6.14
N VAL A 25 1.61 6.64 6.88
CA VAL A 25 1.39 8.04 6.47
C VAL A 25 1.74 8.93 7.66
N ASN A 26 2.59 9.94 7.46
CA ASN A 26 3.05 10.85 8.53
C ASN A 26 3.58 10.12 9.80
N GLY A 27 4.19 8.95 9.63
CA GLY A 27 4.69 8.12 10.74
C GLY A 27 3.63 7.26 11.45
N PHE A 28 2.36 7.33 11.03
CA PHE A 28 1.27 6.54 11.57
C PHE A 28 0.91 5.37 10.66
N LEU A 29 0.72 4.20 11.26
CA LEU A 29 0.30 3.00 10.54
C LEU A 29 -1.23 2.98 10.43
N VAL A 30 -1.74 3.16 9.23
CA VAL A 30 -3.17 3.22 8.92
C VAL A 30 -3.60 2.01 8.10
N SER A 31 -4.85 1.58 8.29
CA SER A 31 -5.37 0.37 7.62
C SER A 31 -6.16 0.74 6.37
N THR A 32 -6.18 -0.16 5.39
CA THR A 32 -7.06 -0.04 4.22
C THR A 32 -8.52 -0.20 4.61
N ILE A 33 -9.42 0.41 3.85
CA ILE A 33 -10.86 0.22 4.00
C ILE A 33 -11.50 -0.11 2.67
N GLY A 34 -12.47 -1.03 2.71
CA GLY A 34 -13.12 -1.56 1.51
C GLY A 34 -12.17 -2.38 0.63
N ASP A 35 -12.61 -2.64 -0.59
CA ASP A 35 -11.85 -3.45 -1.54
C ASP A 35 -10.74 -2.63 -2.23
N ILE A 36 -9.70 -3.33 -2.67
CA ILE A 36 -8.66 -2.73 -3.52
C ILE A 36 -9.17 -2.68 -4.96
N CYS A 37 -9.24 -1.47 -5.52
CA CYS A 37 -9.63 -1.23 -6.91
C CYS A 37 -8.43 -1.35 -7.86
N MET A 38 -8.68 -1.20 -9.16
CA MET A 38 -7.65 -1.34 -10.19
C MET A 38 -6.49 -0.35 -10.01
N ASP A 39 -6.83 0.92 -9.74
CA ASP A 39 -5.89 2.05 -9.73
C ASP A 39 -5.93 2.85 -8.41
N MET A 40 -6.75 2.43 -7.44
CA MET A 40 -6.89 3.15 -6.16
C MET A 40 -7.26 2.24 -5.00
N CYS A 41 -6.93 2.68 -3.80
CA CYS A 41 -7.41 2.12 -2.54
C CYS A 41 -7.68 3.23 -1.52
N MET A 42 -8.43 2.91 -0.47
CA MET A 42 -8.79 3.85 0.57
C MET A 42 -8.11 3.48 1.88
N LEU A 43 -7.66 4.50 2.62
CA LEU A 43 -7.10 4.36 3.96
C LEU A 43 -8.02 5.03 5.00
N ASP A 44 -8.15 4.39 6.15
CA ASP A 44 -8.74 5.00 7.34
C ASP A 44 -7.72 5.90 8.03
N VAL A 45 -7.96 7.20 7.92
CA VAL A 45 -7.12 8.27 8.48
C VAL A 45 -7.89 9.07 9.54
N THR A 46 -8.93 8.47 10.15
CA THR A 46 -9.83 9.18 11.09
C THR A 46 -9.08 9.86 12.24
N ASP A 47 -8.02 9.21 12.74
CA ASP A 47 -7.22 9.70 13.88
C ASP A 47 -5.86 10.28 13.47
N VAL A 48 -5.63 10.52 12.17
CA VAL A 48 -4.34 10.99 11.63
C VAL A 48 -4.55 12.25 10.82
N GLU A 49 -3.83 13.31 11.15
CA GLU A 49 -3.80 14.53 10.35
C GLU A 49 -3.00 14.27 9.07
N VAL A 50 -3.69 14.37 7.92
CA VAL A 50 -3.13 14.13 6.59
C VAL A 50 -3.62 15.20 5.62
N GLY A 51 -2.76 15.61 4.71
CA GLY A 51 -3.03 16.51 3.60
C GLY A 51 -3.06 15.81 2.24
N GLU A 52 -3.45 16.55 1.20
CA GLU A 52 -3.19 16.11 -0.17
C GLU A 52 -1.68 16.12 -0.43
N GLU A 53 -1.21 15.17 -1.25
CA GLU A 53 0.20 14.99 -1.63
C GLU A 53 1.15 14.50 -0.53
N ASP A 54 0.65 14.20 0.67
CA ASP A 54 1.43 13.54 1.72
C ASP A 54 1.99 12.19 1.26
N GLU A 55 3.22 11.89 1.68
CA GLU A 55 3.89 10.65 1.34
C GLU A 55 3.25 9.45 2.05
N VAL A 56 3.05 8.38 1.28
CA VAL A 56 2.52 7.11 1.78
C VAL A 56 3.49 5.98 1.47
N ILE A 57 3.93 5.28 2.52
CA ILE A 57 4.76 4.08 2.38
C ILE A 57 3.83 2.86 2.37
N VAL A 58 3.72 2.22 1.21
CA VAL A 58 2.83 1.07 0.96
C VAL A 58 3.28 -0.18 1.72
N TYR A 59 4.59 -0.44 1.76
CA TYR A 59 5.19 -1.58 2.46
C TYR A 59 6.25 -1.10 3.45
N PRO A 60 5.87 -0.62 4.64
CA PRO A 60 6.84 -0.26 5.68
C PRO A 60 7.64 -1.48 6.16
N ASP A 61 7.02 -2.67 6.16
CA ASP A 61 7.70 -3.96 6.30
C ASP A 61 7.08 -4.99 5.35
N ILE A 62 7.84 -5.37 4.32
CA ILE A 62 7.41 -6.33 3.30
C ILE A 62 7.12 -7.73 3.87
N LYS A 63 7.80 -8.14 4.96
CA LYS A 63 7.60 -9.46 5.56
C LYS A 63 6.27 -9.53 6.29
N SER A 64 5.96 -8.49 7.07
CA SER A 64 4.67 -8.37 7.74
C SER A 64 3.52 -8.28 6.75
N ALA A 65 3.69 -7.51 5.67
CA ALA A 65 2.69 -7.42 4.60
C ALA A 65 2.43 -8.79 3.94
N ALA A 66 3.48 -9.53 3.59
CA ALA A 66 3.34 -10.85 2.99
C ALA A 66 2.62 -11.83 3.93
N LYS A 67 2.99 -11.82 5.22
CA LYS A 67 2.33 -12.64 6.24
C LYS A 67 0.85 -12.31 6.39
N ALA A 68 0.46 -11.03 6.29
CA ALA A 68 -0.93 -10.59 6.46
C ALA A 68 -1.88 -11.21 5.42
N ILE A 69 -1.41 -11.50 4.21
CA ILE A 69 -2.21 -12.10 3.12
C ILE A 69 -1.82 -13.54 2.79
N GLY A 70 -0.99 -14.16 3.64
CA GLY A 70 -0.58 -15.56 3.50
C GLY A 70 0.33 -15.84 2.30
N THR A 71 1.25 -14.92 1.98
CA THR A 71 2.25 -15.08 0.90
C THR A 71 3.68 -14.88 1.43
N ILE A 72 4.67 -14.90 0.52
CA ILE A 72 6.07 -14.60 0.73
C ILE A 72 6.44 -13.21 0.17
N PRO A 73 7.46 -12.54 0.74
CA PRO A 73 7.91 -11.23 0.24
C PRO A 73 8.23 -11.19 -1.25
N TYR A 74 8.72 -12.30 -1.79
CA TYR A 74 9.10 -12.41 -3.20
C TYR A 74 7.92 -12.21 -4.15
N GLU A 75 6.73 -12.72 -3.81
CA GLU A 75 5.52 -12.52 -4.61
C GLU A 75 5.12 -11.04 -4.65
N LEU A 76 5.19 -10.34 -3.50
CA LEU A 76 4.86 -8.92 -3.42
C LEU A 76 5.84 -8.03 -4.20
N LEU A 77 7.12 -8.39 -4.21
CA LEU A 77 8.15 -7.62 -4.93
C LEU A 77 8.08 -7.86 -6.45
N THR A 78 7.78 -9.09 -6.86
CA THR A 78 7.70 -9.45 -8.28
C THR A 78 6.34 -9.13 -8.92
N SER A 79 5.29 -8.92 -8.12
CA SER A 79 3.97 -8.48 -8.61
C SER A 79 3.91 -7.00 -9.00
N ILE A 80 4.91 -6.19 -8.64
CA ILE A 80 4.95 -4.76 -8.96
C ILE A 80 4.99 -4.58 -10.48
N SER A 81 3.94 -3.95 -11.01
CA SER A 81 3.73 -3.83 -12.44
C SER A 81 4.63 -2.78 -13.07
N GLN A 82 4.67 -2.77 -14.41
CA GLN A 82 5.42 -1.76 -15.18
C GLN A 82 4.84 -0.34 -15.06
N ARG A 83 3.62 -0.18 -14.51
CA ARG A 83 3.01 1.13 -14.28
C ARG A 83 3.73 1.91 -13.18
N VAL A 84 4.36 1.18 -12.24
CA VAL A 84 5.11 1.78 -11.14
C VAL A 84 6.49 2.23 -11.62
N LYS A 85 6.75 3.55 -11.53
CA LYS A 85 8.04 4.14 -11.88
C LYS A 85 9.14 3.60 -10.96
N ARG A 86 10.20 3.05 -11.55
CA ARG A 86 11.40 2.61 -10.82
C ARG A 86 12.41 3.75 -10.78
N VAL A 87 12.86 4.10 -9.58
CA VAL A 87 13.90 5.11 -9.35
C VAL A 87 15.09 4.39 -8.71
N TYR A 88 16.26 4.50 -9.33
CA TYR A 88 17.49 3.87 -8.86
C TYR A 88 18.38 4.94 -8.24
N PHE A 89 18.76 4.72 -6.98
CA PHE A 89 19.74 5.54 -6.28
C PHE A 89 21.05 4.77 -6.25
N TYR A 90 22.13 5.44 -6.64
CA TYR A 90 23.49 4.92 -6.53
C TYR A 90 24.19 5.81 -5.51
N GLU A 91 24.69 5.20 -4.44
CA GLU A 91 25.63 5.84 -3.51
C GLU A 91 27.06 5.77 -4.06
#